data_AF-A0A539D3F7-F1
#
_entry.id   AF-A0A539D3F7-F1
#
_cell.length_a   1.000
_cell.length_b   1.000
_cell.length_c   1.000
_cell.angle_alpha   90.00
_cell.angle_beta   90.00
_cell.angle_gamma   90.00
#
_symmetry.space_group_name_H-M   'P 1'
#
loop_
_entity.id
_entity.type
_entity.pdbx_description
1 polymer ?
#
loop_
_entity_poly.entity_id
_entity_poly.type
_entity_poly.pdbx_seq_one_letter_code
_entity_poly.pdbx_strand_id
1 'polypeptide(L)'
;MKRAGHFALARLLAAAAALVAALVVAPQHEARAYSGGGASGGGGSVPAPSGRGTDPARAYQEGVAALQARDYRTAVSRLRSVVDVAPTNMGANYAYALALIGNGDARAAVRPLERALRSEDAPPDVRKQLGLVRLQLGDRDKASEQLTALATALAACDATCGDMKRAQIQNAHDALKAALDAPATPAAPTTGQGRSRHRAASGPSQLSRLREPQARPVRCGDRLLHGRARAQSRSSRRQRVPR
;
A
#
# COMPACT_ATOMS: atom_id res chain seq x y z
N MET A 1 55.74 -34.28 -26.55
CA MET A 1 55.01 -33.72 -27.71
C MET A 1 54.30 -32.44 -27.26
N LYS A 2 54.51 -31.30 -27.96
CA LYS A 2 53.80 -29.98 -27.91
C LYS A 2 53.84 -29.26 -26.54
N ARG A 3 54.66 -28.23 -26.23
CA ARG A 3 55.01 -26.95 -26.90
C ARG A 3 53.80 -26.20 -27.50
N ALA A 4 53.28 -25.21 -26.77
CA ALA A 4 52.99 -23.86 -27.28
C ALA A 4 52.44 -22.98 -26.15
N GLY A 5 53.29 -22.11 -25.61
CA GLY A 5 52.89 -21.04 -24.71
C GLY A 5 52.93 -19.68 -25.41
N HIS A 6 52.36 -18.69 -24.75
CA HIS A 6 52.85 -17.30 -24.73
C HIS A 6 52.92 -16.52 -26.06
N PHE A 7 51.93 -16.64 -26.94
CA PHE A 7 51.80 -15.74 -28.10
C PHE A 7 50.35 -15.27 -28.30
N ALA A 8 49.82 -14.48 -27.36
CA ALA A 8 48.63 -13.64 -27.62
C ALA A 8 48.63 -12.32 -26.84
N LEU A 9 49.77 -11.97 -26.23
CA LEU A 9 50.12 -10.60 -25.86
C LEU A 9 51.03 -10.06 -26.98
N ALA A 10 50.70 -8.88 -27.52
CA ALA A 10 51.41 -8.14 -28.58
C ALA A 10 51.00 -8.44 -30.04
N ARG A 11 49.91 -7.77 -30.46
CA ARG A 11 49.56 -7.30 -31.83
C ARG A 11 48.08 -6.90 -31.76
N LEU A 12 47.61 -5.66 -31.85
CA LEU A 12 48.12 -4.42 -32.40
C LEU A 12 47.38 -3.26 -31.70
N LEU A 13 48.13 -2.30 -31.17
CA LEU A 13 47.67 -0.92 -31.05
C LEU A 13 47.99 -0.23 -32.37
N ALA A 14 47.02 0.40 -33.03
CA ALA A 14 47.15 1.70 -33.71
C ALA A 14 46.00 1.96 -34.70
N ALA A 15 45.43 3.17 -34.59
CA ALA A 15 44.88 4.02 -35.66
C ALA A 15 43.60 3.52 -36.38
N ALA A 16 42.59 4.32 -36.76
CA ALA A 16 42.31 5.75 -36.73
C ALA A 16 40.77 5.88 -36.89
N ALA A 17 40.08 6.72 -36.11
CA ALA A 17 39.53 8.00 -36.56
C ALA A 17 39.19 8.11 -38.07
N ALA A 18 37.90 8.04 -38.42
CA ALA A 18 37.23 8.95 -39.37
C ALA A 18 35.74 8.61 -39.58
N LEU A 19 34.91 9.63 -39.38
CA LEU A 19 33.66 9.95 -40.08
C LEU A 19 32.65 8.82 -40.39
N VAL A 20 31.52 8.83 -39.66
CA VAL A 20 30.21 8.64 -40.32
C VAL A 20 29.38 9.88 -40.07
N ALA A 21 29.21 10.62 -41.15
CA ALA A 21 28.40 11.81 -41.26
C ALA A 21 26.90 11.47 -41.14
N ALA A 22 26.20 12.39 -40.50
CA ALA A 22 24.80 12.76 -40.65
C ALA A 22 23.95 11.98 -41.67
N LEU A 23 22.87 11.37 -41.18
CA LEU A 23 21.52 11.40 -41.77
C LEU A 23 20.58 10.60 -40.86
N VAL A 24 19.50 11.25 -40.40
CA VAL A 24 18.11 10.77 -40.41
C VAL A 24 17.25 11.74 -39.59
N VAL A 25 16.65 12.67 -40.34
CA VAL A 25 15.23 13.08 -40.33
C VAL A 25 14.54 13.13 -38.96
N ALA A 26 14.39 14.35 -38.43
CA ALA A 26 13.32 14.67 -37.47
C ALA A 26 12.00 14.92 -38.23
N PRO A 27 10.85 14.41 -37.74
CA PRO A 27 9.55 14.81 -38.27
C PRO A 27 9.17 16.20 -37.72
N GLN A 28 8.87 17.13 -38.63
CA GLN A 28 8.33 18.44 -38.30
C GLN A 28 6.82 18.29 -38.12
N HIS A 29 6.34 18.34 -36.88
CA HIS A 29 4.91 18.41 -36.59
C HIS A 29 4.51 19.88 -36.52
N GLU A 30 3.90 20.38 -37.59
CA GLU A 30 3.26 21.69 -37.62
C GLU A 30 2.07 21.69 -36.65
N ALA A 31 2.25 22.36 -35.51
CA ALA A 31 1.14 22.69 -34.62
C ALA A 31 0.28 23.77 -35.27
N ARG A 32 -0.81 23.34 -35.91
CA ARG A 32 -1.87 24.21 -36.42
C ARG A 32 -2.48 25.00 -35.27
N ALA A 33 -2.26 26.30 -35.28
CA ALA A 33 -2.98 27.27 -34.47
C ALA A 33 -4.47 27.23 -34.85
N TYR A 34 -5.32 26.82 -33.91
CA TYR A 34 -6.76 27.03 -33.98
C TYR A 34 -7.09 28.28 -33.14
N SER A 35 -7.24 29.42 -33.82
CA SER A 35 -7.86 30.61 -33.26
C SER A 35 -9.36 30.57 -33.52
N GLY A 36 -10.16 30.31 -32.48
CA GLY A 36 -11.60 30.53 -32.48
C GLY A 36 -11.94 31.47 -31.33
N GLY A 37 -12.35 32.70 -31.64
CA GLY A 37 -12.80 33.70 -30.66
C GLY A 37 -14.23 33.45 -30.17
N GLY A 38 -14.58 34.07 -29.05
CA GLY A 38 -15.96 34.08 -28.55
C GLY A 38 -16.14 34.70 -27.16
N ALA A 39 -16.31 36.02 -27.14
CA ALA A 39 -17.21 36.84 -26.32
C ALA A 39 -17.42 36.60 -24.79
N SER A 40 -17.16 37.69 -24.09
CA SER A 40 -17.60 38.17 -22.77
C SER A 40 -19.06 37.94 -22.35
N GLY A 41 -19.27 37.76 -21.05
CA GLY A 41 -20.47 38.26 -20.35
C GLY A 41 -20.84 37.52 -19.06
N GLY A 42 -20.89 38.24 -17.94
CA GLY A 42 -21.73 37.85 -16.78
C GLY A 42 -20.99 37.51 -15.49
N GLY A 43 -20.84 38.52 -14.62
CA GLY A 43 -20.34 38.39 -13.26
C GLY A 43 -21.22 37.49 -12.39
N GLY A 44 -20.54 36.67 -11.62
CA GLY A 44 -21.11 35.73 -10.66
C GLY A 44 -19.97 34.88 -10.12
N SER A 45 -19.04 35.50 -9.39
CA SER A 45 -18.03 34.78 -8.62
C SER A 45 -18.72 34.07 -7.46
N VAL A 46 -19.38 32.96 -7.77
CA VAL A 46 -19.62 31.91 -6.80
C VAL A 46 -18.23 31.43 -6.37
N PRO A 47 -17.81 31.60 -5.10
CA PRO A 47 -16.61 30.94 -4.65
C PRO A 47 -16.85 29.45 -4.83
N ALA A 48 -16.13 28.83 -5.76
CA ALA A 48 -16.08 27.37 -5.87
C ALA A 48 -15.79 26.83 -4.46
N PRO A 49 -16.50 25.78 -4.00
CA PRO A 49 -16.27 25.25 -2.68
C PRO A 49 -14.79 24.92 -2.59
N SER A 50 -14.07 25.71 -1.78
CA SER A 50 -12.69 25.45 -1.39
C SER A 50 -12.70 24.29 -0.40
N GLY A 51 -13.35 23.18 -0.79
CA GLY A 51 -12.88 21.88 -0.36
C GLY A 51 -11.43 21.90 -0.76
N ARG A 52 -10.54 21.86 0.24
CA ARG A 52 -9.12 21.64 0.03
C ARG A 52 -9.02 20.28 -0.66
N GLY A 53 -9.19 20.30 -1.97
CA GLY A 53 -9.11 19.14 -2.83
C GLY A 53 -7.69 18.71 -2.71
N THR A 54 -7.47 17.63 -1.96
CA THR A 54 -6.18 16.99 -1.90
C THR A 54 -5.85 16.60 -3.33
N ASP A 55 -4.91 17.30 -3.95
CA ASP A 55 -4.38 16.92 -5.26
C ASP A 55 -3.87 15.47 -5.14
N PRO A 56 -4.49 14.49 -5.83
CA PRO A 56 -4.11 13.09 -5.71
C PRO A 56 -2.66 12.84 -6.12
N ALA A 57 -2.13 13.62 -7.06
CA ALA A 57 -0.73 13.50 -7.49
C ALA A 57 0.22 13.95 -6.37
N ARG A 58 -0.05 15.10 -5.76
CA ARG A 58 0.72 15.58 -4.60
C ARG A 58 0.61 14.65 -3.41
N ALA A 59 -0.58 14.15 -3.09
CA ALA A 59 -0.75 13.20 -2.00
C ALA A 59 -0.05 11.86 -2.26
N TYR A 60 0.02 11.42 -3.52
CA TYR A 60 0.81 10.24 -3.88
C TYR A 60 2.30 10.48 -3.63
N GLN A 61 2.84 11.63 -4.07
CA GLN A 61 4.25 11.98 -3.83
C GLN A 61 4.58 12.07 -2.33
N GLU A 62 3.75 12.76 -1.54
CA GLU A 62 3.92 12.85 -0.08
C GLU A 62 3.83 11.46 0.58
N GLY A 63 2.91 10.62 0.11
CA GLY A 63 2.75 9.25 0.59
C GLY A 63 3.96 8.36 0.30
N VAL A 64 4.52 8.45 -0.90
CA VAL A 64 5.74 7.72 -1.30
C VAL A 64 6.97 8.25 -0.55
N ALA A 65 7.10 9.56 -0.36
CA ALA A 65 8.16 10.14 0.45
C ALA A 65 8.08 9.66 1.91
N ALA A 66 6.87 9.60 2.47
CA ALA A 66 6.65 9.06 3.81
C ALA A 66 7.00 7.56 3.92
N LEU A 67 6.72 6.76 2.88
CA LEU A 67 7.18 5.36 2.80
C LEU A 67 8.70 5.24 2.87
N GLN A 68 9.42 6.08 2.10
CA GLN A 68 10.88 6.10 2.10
C GLN A 68 11.45 6.51 3.47
N ALA A 69 10.78 7.46 4.13
CA ALA A 69 11.11 7.89 5.48
C ALA A 69 10.67 6.89 6.58
N ARG A 70 10.01 5.79 6.22
CA ARG A 70 9.37 4.83 7.15
C ARG A 70 8.32 5.45 8.08
N ASP A 71 7.79 6.62 7.73
CA ASP A 71 6.63 7.21 8.39
C ASP A 71 5.35 6.57 7.81
N TYR A 72 5.10 5.33 8.24
CA TYR A 72 4.00 4.52 7.73
C TYR A 72 2.63 5.12 8.06
N ARG A 73 2.49 5.85 9.17
CA ARG A 73 1.23 6.50 9.54
C ARG A 73 0.87 7.61 8.56
N THR A 74 1.83 8.48 8.25
CA THR A 74 1.62 9.54 7.26
C THR A 74 1.41 8.94 5.86
N ALA A 75 2.19 7.92 5.49
CA ALA A 75 2.04 7.22 4.22
C ALA A 75 0.63 6.64 4.04
N VAL A 76 0.11 5.92 5.05
CA VAL A 76 -1.26 5.37 5.05
C VAL A 76 -2.27 6.50 4.86
N SER A 77 -2.17 7.60 5.60
CA SER A 77 -3.12 8.71 5.49
C SER A 77 -3.12 9.35 4.10
N ARG A 78 -1.94 9.60 3.53
CA ARG A 78 -1.79 10.25 2.23
C ARG A 78 -2.23 9.33 1.10
N LEU A 79 -1.75 8.09 1.08
CA LEU A 79 -2.07 7.12 0.04
C LEU A 79 -3.54 6.67 0.09
N ARG A 80 -4.18 6.66 1.27
CA ARG A 80 -5.63 6.44 1.37
C ARG A 80 -6.41 7.45 0.53
N SER A 81 -6.07 8.74 0.67
CA SER A 81 -6.74 9.80 -0.11
C SER A 81 -6.55 9.63 -1.63
N VAL A 82 -5.44 9.04 -2.06
CA VAL A 82 -5.17 8.74 -3.47
C VAL A 82 -6.05 7.58 -3.96
N VAL A 83 -6.10 6.47 -3.22
CA VAL A 83 -6.91 5.30 -3.63
C VAL A 83 -8.42 5.53 -3.50
N ASP A 84 -8.85 6.52 -2.71
CA ASP A 84 -10.24 6.96 -2.64
C ASP A 84 -10.66 7.67 -3.95
N VAL A 85 -9.74 8.38 -4.60
CA VAL A 85 -9.98 9.07 -5.89
C VAL A 85 -9.71 8.16 -7.08
N ALA A 86 -8.65 7.36 -7.02
CA ALA A 86 -8.21 6.47 -8.11
C ALA A 86 -8.16 5.00 -7.64
N PRO A 87 -9.31 4.35 -7.42
CA PRO A 87 -9.40 3.03 -6.80
C PRO A 87 -8.80 1.90 -7.63
N THR A 88 -8.60 2.10 -8.93
CA THR A 88 -8.03 1.12 -9.88
C THR A 88 -6.55 1.36 -10.18
N ASN A 89 -5.96 2.47 -9.72
CA ASN A 89 -4.56 2.77 -10.00
C ASN A 89 -3.65 1.73 -9.30
N MET A 90 -2.89 0.99 -10.10
CA MET A 90 -2.02 -0.08 -9.61
C MET A 90 -0.96 0.43 -8.64
N GLY A 91 -0.23 1.49 -9.02
CA GLY A 91 0.85 2.07 -8.20
C GLY A 91 0.36 2.62 -6.87
N ALA A 92 -0.77 3.34 -6.87
CA ALA A 92 -1.40 3.86 -5.66
C ALA A 92 -1.85 2.75 -4.71
N ASN A 93 -2.51 1.72 -5.22
CA ASN A 93 -2.92 0.58 -4.41
C ASN A 93 -1.73 -0.21 -3.86
N TYR A 94 -0.65 -0.37 -4.65
CA TYR A 94 0.55 -1.05 -4.21
C TYR A 94 1.29 -0.25 -3.13
N ALA A 95 1.53 1.04 -3.34
CA ALA A 95 2.14 1.91 -2.35
C ALA A 95 1.30 1.94 -1.05
N TYR A 96 -0.03 2.04 -1.17
CA TYR A 96 -0.91 2.02 0.00
C TYR A 96 -0.80 0.69 0.76
N ALA A 97 -0.73 -0.44 0.07
CA ALA A 97 -0.48 -1.73 0.70
C ALA A 97 0.85 -1.76 1.46
N LEU A 98 1.94 -1.28 0.85
CA LEU A 98 3.24 -1.23 1.50
C LEU A 98 3.21 -0.37 2.77
N ALA A 99 2.46 0.74 2.74
CA ALA A 99 2.28 1.60 3.92
C ALA A 99 1.54 0.87 5.04
N LEU A 100 0.49 0.11 4.71
CA LEU A 100 -0.25 -0.71 5.66
C LEU A 100 0.61 -1.82 6.26
N ILE A 101 1.41 -2.51 5.43
CA ILE A 101 2.35 -3.55 5.90
C ILE A 101 3.37 -2.94 6.87
N GLY A 102 4.00 -1.84 6.50
CA GLY A 102 4.96 -1.14 7.36
C GLY A 102 4.34 -0.63 8.67
N ASN A 103 3.06 -0.22 8.63
CA ASN A 103 2.31 0.17 9.82
C ASN A 103 1.88 -1.02 10.71
N GLY A 104 2.12 -2.26 10.28
CA GLY A 104 1.71 -3.48 10.99
C GLY A 104 0.28 -3.95 10.67
N ASP A 105 -0.44 -3.26 9.78
CA ASP A 105 -1.82 -3.55 9.41
C ASP A 105 -1.89 -4.54 8.23
N ALA A 106 -1.21 -5.68 8.36
CA ALA A 106 -1.12 -6.71 7.30
C ALA A 106 -2.50 -7.14 6.78
N ARG A 107 -3.50 -7.27 7.66
CA ARG A 107 -4.87 -7.63 7.28
C ARG A 107 -5.51 -6.60 6.34
N ALA A 108 -5.24 -5.31 6.55
CA ALA A 108 -5.78 -4.25 5.71
C ALA A 108 -5.07 -4.18 4.35
N ALA A 109 -3.79 -4.60 4.27
CA ALA A 109 -2.99 -4.56 3.05
C ALA A 109 -3.46 -5.54 1.96
N VAL A 110 -4.18 -6.61 2.33
CA VAL A 110 -4.68 -7.64 1.42
C VAL A 110 -5.50 -7.05 0.27
N ARG A 111 -6.52 -6.24 0.58
CA ARG A 111 -7.44 -5.71 -0.44
C ARG A 111 -6.73 -4.78 -1.43
N PRO A 112 -5.91 -3.80 -1.01
CA PRO A 112 -5.12 -3.00 -1.95
C PRO A 112 -4.16 -3.84 -2.82
N LEU A 113 -3.50 -4.88 -2.28
CA LEU A 113 -2.65 -5.77 -3.10
C LEU A 113 -3.46 -6.52 -4.17
N GLU A 114 -4.63 -7.06 -3.80
CA GLU A 114 -5.55 -7.68 -4.75
C GLU A 114 -6.05 -6.69 -5.82
N ARG A 115 -6.19 -5.40 -5.48
CA ARG A 115 -6.51 -4.36 -6.47
C ARG A 115 -5.35 -4.08 -7.41
N ALA A 116 -4.13 -3.98 -6.89
CA ALA A 116 -2.94 -3.75 -7.69
C ALA A 116 -2.67 -4.91 -8.66
N LEU A 117 -2.91 -6.16 -8.26
CA LEU A 117 -2.76 -7.35 -9.09
C LEU A 117 -3.74 -7.45 -10.27
N ARG A 118 -4.79 -6.64 -10.32
CA ARG A 118 -5.72 -6.62 -11.47
C ARG A 118 -5.14 -5.93 -12.71
N SER A 119 -4.04 -5.18 -12.55
CA SER A 119 -3.32 -4.60 -13.67
C SER A 119 -2.44 -5.67 -14.33
N GLU A 120 -2.50 -5.77 -15.65
CA GLU A 120 -1.67 -6.70 -16.43
C GLU A 120 -0.18 -6.43 -16.24
N ASP A 121 0.20 -5.16 -16.10
CA ASP A 121 1.57 -4.70 -15.87
C ASP A 121 1.99 -4.73 -14.39
N ALA A 122 1.22 -5.36 -13.51
CA ALA A 122 1.57 -5.44 -12.09
C ALA A 122 2.99 -6.08 -11.94
N PRO A 123 3.88 -5.45 -11.16
CA PRO A 123 5.20 -6.02 -10.93
C PRO A 123 5.06 -7.35 -10.16
N PRO A 124 5.96 -8.34 -10.39
CA PRO A 124 5.91 -9.62 -9.68
C PRO A 124 5.95 -9.46 -8.15
N ASP A 125 6.54 -8.35 -7.68
CA ASP A 125 6.59 -7.97 -6.28
C ASP A 125 5.21 -7.79 -5.64
N VAL A 126 4.16 -7.36 -6.37
CA VAL A 126 2.81 -7.26 -5.78
C VAL A 126 2.32 -8.64 -5.35
N ARG A 127 2.56 -9.65 -6.18
CA ARG A 127 2.15 -11.03 -5.92
C ARG A 127 2.95 -11.63 -4.76
N LYS A 128 4.27 -11.39 -4.74
CA LYS A 128 5.14 -11.74 -3.60
C LYS A 128 4.62 -11.14 -2.30
N GLN A 129 4.36 -9.83 -2.28
CA GLN A 129 3.88 -9.14 -1.08
C GLN A 129 2.53 -9.69 -0.60
N LEU A 130 1.61 -10.02 -1.52
CA LEU A 130 0.35 -10.67 -1.16
C LEU A 130 0.61 -12.03 -0.49
N GLY A 131 1.51 -12.85 -1.06
CA GLY A 131 1.89 -14.13 -0.46
C GLY A 131 2.48 -13.97 0.94
N LEU A 132 3.41 -13.04 1.13
CA LEU A 132 4.02 -12.76 2.45
C LEU A 132 3.00 -12.27 3.49
N VAL A 133 2.09 -11.38 3.09
CA VAL A 133 1.00 -10.93 3.96
C VAL A 133 0.09 -12.08 4.34
N ARG A 134 -0.23 -13.00 3.41
CA ARG A 134 -1.02 -14.19 3.70
C ARG A 134 -0.32 -15.10 4.71
N LEU A 135 0.99 -15.31 4.60
CA LEU A 135 1.76 -16.04 5.61
C LEU A 135 1.70 -15.39 6.98
N GLN A 136 1.87 -14.05 7.05
CA GLN A 136 1.79 -13.31 8.31
C GLN A 136 0.41 -13.45 8.99
N LEU A 137 -0.64 -13.60 8.19
CA LEU A 137 -2.02 -13.81 8.68
C LEU A 137 -2.33 -15.29 8.99
N GLY A 138 -1.40 -16.21 8.75
CA GLY A 138 -1.59 -17.65 8.92
C GLY A 138 -2.28 -18.35 7.73
N ASP A 139 -2.62 -17.62 6.66
CA ASP A 139 -3.26 -18.13 5.45
C ASP A 139 -2.22 -18.81 4.52
N ARG A 140 -1.55 -19.88 4.97
CA ARG A 140 -0.48 -20.56 4.21
C ARG A 140 -0.94 -21.09 2.85
N ASP A 141 -2.18 -21.59 2.76
CA ASP A 141 -2.76 -22.08 1.49
C ASP A 141 -2.89 -20.95 0.46
N LYS A 142 -3.34 -19.76 0.88
CA LYS A 142 -3.43 -18.60 -0.03
C LYS A 142 -2.05 -18.07 -0.41
N ALA A 143 -1.05 -18.25 0.44
CA ALA A 143 0.32 -17.92 0.09
C ALA A 143 0.90 -18.89 -0.94
N SER A 144 0.62 -20.20 -0.83
CA SER A 144 1.04 -21.20 -1.81
C SER A 144 0.37 -20.99 -3.17
N GLU A 145 -0.89 -20.55 -3.22
CA GLU A 145 -1.54 -20.10 -4.45
C GLU A 145 -0.74 -18.99 -5.16
N GLN A 146 -0.21 -18.02 -4.40
CA GLN A 146 0.61 -16.95 -4.99
C GLN A 146 1.95 -17.47 -5.51
N LEU A 147 2.56 -18.45 -4.84
CA LEU A 147 3.80 -19.09 -5.30
C LEU A 147 3.56 -19.86 -6.60
N THR A 148 2.49 -20.65 -6.67
CA THR A 148 2.09 -21.37 -7.89
C THR A 148 1.87 -20.42 -9.05
N ALA A 149 1.19 -19.29 -8.81
CA ALA A 149 0.99 -18.28 -9.85
C ALA A 149 2.31 -17.64 -10.33
N LEU A 150 3.31 -17.46 -9.45
CA LEU A 150 4.66 -17.02 -9.86
C LEU A 150 5.37 -18.09 -10.70
N ALA A 151 5.26 -19.38 -10.32
CA ALA A 151 5.83 -20.48 -11.08
C ALA A 151 5.18 -20.62 -12.48
N THR A 152 3.85 -20.46 -12.58
CA THR A 152 3.16 -20.41 -13.88
C THR A 152 3.62 -19.23 -14.72
N ALA A 153 3.82 -18.05 -14.11
CA ALA A 153 4.36 -16.89 -14.82
C ALA A 153 5.79 -17.10 -15.33
N LEU A 154 6.65 -17.81 -14.57
CA LEU A 154 7.98 -18.20 -15.04
C LEU A 154 7.92 -19.17 -16.22
N ALA A 155 7.04 -20.17 -16.17
CA ALA A 155 6.86 -21.14 -17.25
C ALA A 155 6.31 -20.49 -18.53
N ALA A 156 5.43 -19.49 -18.39
CA ALA A 156 4.86 -18.74 -19.51
C ALA A 156 5.81 -17.64 -20.05
N CYS A 157 6.87 -17.29 -19.31
CA CYS A 157 7.81 -16.24 -19.68
C CYS A 157 8.75 -16.75 -20.79
N ASP A 158 8.35 -16.56 -22.05
CA ASP A 158 9.13 -16.93 -23.24
C ASP A 158 10.22 -15.88 -23.59
N ALA A 159 10.72 -15.89 -24.83
CA ALA A 159 11.74 -14.96 -25.30
C ALA A 159 11.29 -13.48 -25.31
N THR A 160 9.98 -13.21 -25.36
CA THR A 160 9.40 -11.85 -25.39
C THR A 160 9.27 -11.23 -24.00
N CYS A 161 9.30 -12.05 -22.95
CA CYS A 161 9.18 -11.63 -21.56
C CYS A 161 10.34 -10.71 -21.11
N GLY A 162 11.53 -10.87 -21.69
CA GLY A 162 12.73 -10.10 -21.36
C GLY A 162 13.42 -10.56 -20.07
N ASP A 163 14.76 -10.54 -20.09
CA ASP A 163 15.60 -11.08 -19.01
C ASP A 163 15.33 -10.41 -17.66
N MET A 164 15.12 -9.09 -17.66
CA MET A 164 14.84 -8.33 -16.45
C MET A 164 13.51 -8.74 -15.79
N LYS A 165 12.44 -8.93 -16.58
CA LYS A 165 11.15 -9.36 -16.05
C LYS A 165 11.23 -10.79 -15.54
N ARG A 166 11.89 -11.69 -16.28
CA ARG A 166 12.14 -13.07 -15.83
C ARG A 166 12.85 -13.10 -14.49
N ALA A 167 13.93 -12.32 -14.35
CA ALA A 167 14.68 -12.21 -13.09
C ALA A 167 13.81 -11.67 -11.95
N GLN A 168 12.96 -10.67 -12.20
CA GLN A 168 12.03 -10.17 -11.19
C GLN A 168 11.01 -11.22 -10.74
N ILE A 169 10.46 -12.01 -11.67
CA ILE A 169 9.53 -13.09 -11.32
C ILE A 169 10.27 -14.18 -10.52
N GLN A 170 11.48 -14.53 -10.92
CA GLN A 170 12.30 -15.54 -10.24
C GLN A 170 12.63 -15.11 -8.80
N ASN A 171 13.08 -13.87 -8.61
CA ASN A 171 13.36 -13.30 -7.29
C ASN A 171 12.10 -13.30 -6.40
N ALA A 172 10.94 -12.97 -6.97
CA ALA A 172 9.67 -13.01 -6.26
C ALA A 172 9.27 -14.43 -5.85
N HIS A 173 9.46 -15.39 -6.75
CA HIS A 173 9.19 -16.81 -6.51
C HIS A 173 10.07 -17.34 -5.37
N ASP A 174 11.38 -17.14 -5.46
CA ASP A 174 12.33 -17.72 -4.51
C ASP A 174 12.19 -17.12 -3.11
N ALA A 175 11.95 -15.81 -3.03
CA ALA A 175 11.68 -15.15 -1.76
C ALA A 175 10.42 -15.67 -1.08
N LEU A 176 9.33 -15.89 -1.84
CA LEU A 176 8.09 -16.43 -1.29
C LEU A 176 8.22 -17.92 -0.95
N LYS A 177 8.92 -18.70 -1.77
CA LYS A 177 9.23 -20.11 -1.49
C LYS A 177 10.02 -20.24 -0.19
N ALA A 178 11.07 -19.46 0.00
CA ALA A 178 11.86 -19.46 1.23
C ALA A 178 11.00 -19.11 2.46
N ALA A 179 10.07 -18.15 2.32
CA ALA A 179 9.15 -17.79 3.41
C ALA A 179 8.12 -18.89 3.72
N LEU A 180 7.69 -19.65 2.71
CA LEU A 180 6.84 -20.82 2.89
C LEU A 180 7.59 -21.96 3.55
N ASP A 181 8.83 -22.24 3.14
CA ASP A 181 9.64 -23.34 3.67
C ASP A 181 10.12 -23.07 5.11
N ALA A 182 10.16 -21.79 5.52
CA ALA A 182 10.47 -21.41 6.90
C ALA A 182 9.41 -21.98 7.87
N PRO A 183 9.85 -22.50 9.05
CA PRO A 183 8.93 -22.96 10.07
C PRO A 183 8.02 -21.79 10.47
N ALA A 184 6.73 -22.09 10.67
CA ALA A 184 5.76 -21.08 11.09
C ALA A 184 6.26 -20.43 12.37
N THR A 185 6.73 -19.18 12.26
CA THR A 185 6.99 -18.37 13.44
C THR A 185 5.62 -18.18 14.10
N PRO A 186 5.48 -18.45 15.42
CA PRO A 186 4.22 -18.23 16.10
C PRO A 186 3.82 -16.79 15.83
N ALA A 187 2.67 -16.60 15.16
CA ALA A 187 2.15 -15.28 14.86
C ALA A 187 2.13 -14.50 16.18
N ALA A 188 2.94 -13.44 16.26
CA ALA A 188 2.92 -12.55 17.41
C ALA A 188 1.46 -12.16 17.65
N PRO A 189 0.95 -12.27 18.90
CA PRO A 189 -0.45 -12.00 19.16
C PRO A 189 -0.75 -10.60 18.64
N THR A 190 -1.60 -10.54 17.61
CA THR A 190 -2.20 -9.31 17.13
C THR A 190 -3.03 -8.80 18.28
N THR A 191 -2.36 -8.05 19.16
CA THR A 191 -2.99 -7.37 20.26
C THR A 191 -3.90 -6.36 19.60
N GLY A 192 -5.17 -6.74 19.48
CA GLY A 192 -6.23 -5.88 19.00
C GLY A 192 -6.30 -4.68 19.93
N GLN A 193 -5.56 -3.62 19.61
CA GLN A 193 -5.76 -2.29 20.18
C GLN A 193 -6.95 -1.64 19.47
N GLY A 194 -8.09 -2.32 19.59
CA GLY A 194 -9.39 -1.68 19.65
C GLY A 194 -9.89 -1.90 21.06
N ARG A 195 -9.60 -0.95 21.98
CA ARG A 195 -10.58 -0.34 22.87
C ARG A 195 -9.96 0.27 24.13
N SER A 196 -10.16 1.59 24.21
CA SER A 196 -10.69 2.29 25.38
C SER A 196 -9.81 2.36 26.63
N ARG A 197 -9.37 3.57 26.96
CA ARG A 197 -10.07 4.45 27.91
C ARG A 197 -9.19 5.66 28.16
N HIS A 198 -9.71 6.83 27.79
CA HIS A 198 -9.47 8.02 28.58
C HIS A 198 -9.91 7.67 30.01
N ARG A 199 -8.96 7.29 30.86
CA ARG A 199 -9.13 7.29 32.31
C ARG A 199 -8.13 8.29 32.85
N ALA A 200 -8.69 9.36 33.38
CA ALA A 200 -8.02 10.38 34.15
C ALA A 200 -7.09 9.80 35.21
N ALA A 201 -5.94 10.45 35.41
CA ALA A 201 -5.51 11.02 36.70
C ALA A 201 -3.98 11.17 36.71
N SER A 202 -3.49 12.37 36.41
CA SER A 202 -2.21 12.88 36.93
C SER A 202 -2.39 14.38 37.12
N GLY A 203 -2.73 14.77 38.34
CA GLY A 203 -3.01 16.15 38.70
C GLY A 203 -1.75 17.02 38.78
N PRO A 204 -1.93 18.34 38.77
CA PRO A 204 -1.09 19.24 39.52
C PRO A 204 -1.92 19.87 40.64
N SER A 205 -1.32 20.03 41.83
CA SER A 205 -1.53 21.14 42.78
C SER A 205 -1.13 20.66 44.17
N GLN A 206 0.08 21.00 44.60
CA GLN A 206 0.36 22.20 45.38
C GLN A 206 -0.06 22.04 46.84
N LEU A 207 0.97 21.87 47.68
CA LEU A 207 0.95 22.24 49.08
C LEU A 207 0.49 23.69 49.20
N SER A 208 -0.50 23.96 50.04
CA SER A 208 -0.47 25.05 51.01
C SER A 208 -1.77 25.18 51.79
N ARG A 209 -1.59 25.27 53.12
CA ARG A 209 -2.41 25.99 54.11
C ARG A 209 -3.69 25.30 54.59
N LEU A 210 -3.47 24.60 55.71
CA LEU A 210 -4.29 24.59 56.92
C LEU A 210 -5.22 25.81 57.06
N ARG A 211 -6.54 25.58 57.10
CA ARG A 211 -7.46 26.37 57.94
C ARG A 211 -8.77 25.64 58.20
N GLU A 212 -8.93 25.31 59.48
CA GLU A 212 -10.13 25.14 60.33
C GLU A 212 -11.40 24.38 59.88
N PRO A 213 -12.04 23.67 60.84
CA PRO A 213 -13.23 22.87 60.61
C PRO A 213 -14.52 23.66 60.89
N GLN A 214 -15.53 23.53 60.02
CA GLN A 214 -16.92 23.69 60.44
C GLN A 214 -17.81 22.62 59.83
N ALA A 215 -18.67 22.09 60.69
CA ALA A 215 -19.46 20.90 60.53
C ALA A 215 -20.81 21.12 59.81
N ARG A 216 -21.45 19.98 59.52
CA ARG A 216 -22.91 19.72 59.31
C ARG A 216 -23.39 19.57 57.85
N PRO A 217 -24.52 18.87 57.60
CA PRO A 217 -24.66 17.42 57.78
C PRO A 217 -25.27 16.74 56.53
N VAL A 218 -25.20 15.41 56.59
CA VAL A 218 -25.75 14.41 55.68
C VAL A 218 -27.24 14.62 55.36
N ARG A 219 -27.62 14.49 54.08
CA ARG A 219 -28.96 14.04 53.67
C ARG A 219 -28.86 12.77 52.82
N CYS A 220 -29.35 11.68 53.41
CA CYS A 220 -29.75 10.45 52.73
C CYS A 220 -31.18 10.58 52.18
N GLY A 221 -31.47 9.85 51.11
CA GLY A 221 -32.78 9.68 50.45
C GLY A 221 -32.60 9.82 48.94
N ASP A 222 -33.07 8.98 48.02
CA ASP A 222 -33.97 7.82 48.01
C ASP A 222 -33.67 7.10 46.68
N ARG A 223 -33.27 5.83 46.66
CA ARG A 223 -34.09 4.63 46.37
C ARG A 223 -35.37 4.87 45.56
N LEU A 224 -35.37 4.50 44.26
CA LEU A 224 -36.51 3.93 43.47
C LEU A 224 -36.00 3.72 42.02
N LEU A 225 -35.66 2.48 41.61
CA LEU A 225 -36.49 1.46 40.94
C LEU A 225 -36.99 1.87 39.53
N HIS A 226 -37.10 0.86 38.66
CA HIS A 226 -37.57 0.76 37.25
C HIS A 226 -36.41 0.47 36.26
N GLY A 227 -36.20 -0.73 35.70
CA GLY A 227 -37.05 -1.92 35.58
C GLY A 227 -37.88 -1.92 34.29
N ARG A 228 -37.31 -2.45 33.18
CA ARG A 228 -37.93 -3.02 31.94
C ARG A 228 -36.81 -3.28 30.92
N ALA A 229 -36.40 -4.49 30.52
CA ALA A 229 -37.07 -5.69 29.98
C ALA A 229 -37.70 -5.50 28.57
N ARG A 230 -37.06 -6.13 27.55
CA ARG A 230 -37.61 -6.87 26.38
C ARG A 230 -36.48 -7.08 25.35
N ALA A 231 -35.98 -8.29 25.08
CA ALA A 231 -36.57 -9.42 24.33
C ALA A 231 -36.73 -9.11 22.82
N GLN A 232 -35.83 -9.63 21.97
CA GLN A 232 -35.97 -10.83 21.12
C GLN A 232 -36.39 -10.49 19.67
N SER A 233 -35.61 -10.97 18.70
CA SER A 233 -36.10 -11.84 17.62
C SER A 233 -34.98 -12.15 16.62
N ARG A 234 -34.60 -13.43 16.59
CA ARG A 234 -33.83 -14.09 15.53
C ARG A 234 -34.86 -14.63 14.53
N SER A 235 -34.69 -14.37 13.23
CA SER A 235 -35.38 -15.14 12.19
C SER A 235 -34.38 -15.65 11.16
N SER A 236 -34.02 -16.91 11.32
CA SER A 236 -33.40 -17.77 10.32
C SER A 236 -34.35 -18.02 9.15
N ARG A 237 -33.88 -17.89 7.90
CA ARG A 237 -34.56 -18.46 6.73
C ARG A 237 -33.56 -19.20 5.84
N ARG A 238 -33.59 -20.53 5.95
CA ARG A 238 -33.03 -21.49 4.99
C ARG A 238 -34.02 -21.64 3.82
N GLN A 239 -33.54 -21.61 2.58
CA GLN A 239 -34.20 -22.18 1.40
C GLN A 239 -33.09 -22.87 0.59
N ARG A 240 -33.01 -24.22 0.61
CA ARG A 240 -33.70 -25.23 -0.23
C ARG A 240 -33.44 -25.08 -1.73
N VAL A 241 -32.73 -26.08 -2.24
CA VAL A 241 -32.45 -26.43 -3.65
C VAL A 241 -33.41 -27.56 -4.06
N PRO A 242 -33.89 -27.60 -5.32
CA PRO A 242 -34.23 -28.84 -6.02
C PRO A 242 -33.28 -29.03 -7.23
N ARG A 243 -32.57 -30.18 -7.31
CA ARG A 243 -32.86 -31.39 -8.12
C ARG A 243 -32.73 -31.18 -9.62
#